data_AF-A0A7W0ELC1-F1
#
_entry.id   AF-A0A7W0ELC1-F1
#
_cell.length_a   1.000
_cell.length_b   1.000
_cell.length_c   1.000
_cell.angle_alpha   90.00
_cell.angle_beta   90.00
_cell.angle_gamma   90.00
#
_symmetry.space_group_name_H-M   'P 1'
#
loop_
_entity.id
_entity.type
_entity.pdbx_description
1 polymer ?
#
loop_
_entity_poly.entity_id
_entity_poly.type
_entity_poly.pdbx_seq_one_letter_code
_entity_poly.pdbx_strand_id
1 'polypeptide(L)'
;MEKTGPRKKKHPVLMAMLLLALISSPAMAAEEKNVKAEECYQCHDAVQSLHQGSKHGGVNCSSCHSGLAAHLKDQSPANRPGTNLSWEACGACHKEQHQSFNETSYHRPARDEKSQLTNRAPNPYWDKLMAGHGFTKEHALTRSHNWMLVDQFVVDRAFGGRFQPKNGWLYVAEPGGKKAWDYLVDTIPGSNEQKAFIPQSAAAANPVCLQCKTQDQILDWAYLGDPDKGAKWSRTSNVVDLARANN
;
A
#
# COMPACT_ATOMS: atom_id res chain seq x y z
N MET A 1 29.78 17.95 -69.96
CA MET A 1 29.57 18.60 -68.65
C MET A 1 29.48 17.49 -67.61
N GLU A 2 30.53 17.39 -66.82
CA GLU A 2 30.91 16.24 -66.00
C GLU A 2 30.06 16.13 -64.72
N LYS A 3 29.66 14.90 -64.37
CA LYS A 3 28.93 14.57 -63.14
C LYS A 3 29.92 14.51 -61.97
N THR A 4 29.79 15.39 -60.98
CA THR A 4 30.58 15.33 -59.74
C THR A 4 29.75 14.77 -58.60
N GLY A 5 30.09 13.56 -58.15
CA GLY A 5 29.53 12.93 -56.95
C GLY A 5 30.05 13.55 -55.64
N PRO A 6 29.42 13.26 -54.50
CA PRO A 6 29.77 13.88 -53.23
C PRO A 6 31.01 13.23 -52.58
N ARG A 7 31.98 14.09 -52.23
CA ARG A 7 33.19 13.76 -51.46
C ARG A 7 32.85 13.32 -50.05
N LYS A 8 33.28 12.10 -49.68
CA LYS A 8 33.43 11.64 -48.29
C LYS A 8 34.52 12.48 -47.60
N LYS A 9 34.18 13.14 -46.48
CA LYS A 9 35.16 13.64 -45.50
C LYS A 9 35.09 12.77 -44.25
N LYS A 10 36.22 12.14 -43.93
CA LYS A 10 36.51 11.49 -42.63
C LYS A 10 37.09 12.55 -41.70
N HIS A 11 36.67 12.60 -40.43
CA HIS A 11 37.38 13.10 -39.24
C HIS A 11 36.50 12.79 -38.00
N PRO A 12 37.02 12.76 -36.76
CA PRO A 12 37.70 11.62 -36.15
C PRO A 12 36.93 11.10 -34.92
N VAL A 13 37.46 10.01 -34.37
CA VAL A 13 37.11 9.35 -33.11
C VAL A 13 36.85 10.36 -31.98
N LEU A 14 35.67 10.29 -31.36
CA LEU A 14 35.45 10.75 -30.00
C LEU A 14 34.91 9.56 -29.18
N MET A 15 35.72 9.16 -28.23
CA MET A 15 35.58 8.00 -27.36
C MET A 15 35.36 8.55 -25.94
N ALA A 16 34.17 8.34 -25.37
CA ALA A 16 33.78 8.52 -23.96
C ALA A 16 32.23 8.63 -23.92
N MET A 17 31.45 8.02 -23.04
CA MET A 17 31.66 7.21 -21.84
C MET A 17 30.40 6.34 -21.74
N LEU A 18 30.54 5.02 -21.72
CA LEU A 18 29.44 4.11 -21.41
C LEU A 18 29.24 4.16 -19.89
N LEU A 19 28.28 4.96 -19.40
CA LEU A 19 27.83 4.86 -18.01
C LEU A 19 27.12 3.52 -17.85
N LEU A 20 27.81 2.57 -17.22
CA LEU A 20 27.24 1.35 -16.68
C LEU A 20 26.31 1.77 -15.53
N ALA A 21 25.02 1.93 -15.83
CA ALA A 21 24.00 1.99 -14.79
C ALA A 21 23.95 0.60 -14.13
N LEU A 22 24.57 0.51 -12.94
CA LEU A 22 24.38 -0.61 -12.02
C LEU A 22 22.91 -0.57 -11.57
N ILE A 23 22.05 -1.26 -12.31
CA ILE A 23 20.71 -1.62 -11.86
C ILE A 23 20.95 -2.65 -10.75
N SER A 24 20.96 -2.20 -9.51
CA SER A 24 20.87 -3.08 -8.35
C SER A 24 19.48 -3.73 -8.38
N SER A 25 19.41 -4.93 -8.97
CA SER A 25 18.25 -5.80 -8.80
C SER A 25 18.02 -6.00 -7.30
N PRO A 26 16.78 -5.85 -6.80
CA PRO A 26 16.50 -6.17 -5.40
C PRO A 26 16.81 -7.66 -5.21
N ALA A 27 17.69 -7.95 -4.25
CA ALA A 27 17.99 -9.32 -3.88
C ALA A 27 16.66 -10.00 -3.52
N MET A 28 16.32 -11.09 -4.21
CA MET A 28 15.24 -11.95 -3.77
C MET A 28 15.56 -12.37 -2.34
N ALA A 29 14.67 -12.02 -1.41
CA ALA A 29 14.80 -12.48 -0.03
C ALA A 29 14.92 -14.00 -0.04
N ALA A 30 15.96 -14.52 0.61
CA ALA A 30 16.13 -15.96 0.75
C ALA A 30 14.91 -16.53 1.48
N GLU A 31 14.41 -17.68 1.02
CA GLU A 31 13.30 -18.39 1.64
C GLU A 31 13.65 -18.72 3.11
N GLU A 32 12.76 -18.34 4.05
CA GLU A 32 12.96 -18.60 5.48
C GLU A 32 12.88 -20.11 5.74
N LYS A 33 13.84 -20.65 6.47
CA LYS A 33 13.87 -22.08 6.77
C LYS A 33 12.74 -22.45 7.73
N ASN A 34 12.15 -23.62 7.53
CA ASN A 34 11.20 -24.17 8.48
C ASN A 34 11.82 -24.29 9.88
N VAL A 35 11.04 -23.92 10.88
CA VAL A 35 11.41 -23.99 12.31
C VAL A 35 10.60 -25.07 13.02
N LYS A 36 11.06 -25.49 14.20
CA LYS A 36 10.23 -26.33 15.08
C LYS A 36 9.27 -25.42 15.84
N ALA A 37 7.97 -25.59 15.61
CA ALA A 37 6.96 -24.74 16.23
C ALA A 37 6.98 -24.84 17.78
N GLU A 38 7.38 -26.01 18.30
CA GLU A 38 7.54 -26.27 19.72
C GLU A 38 8.57 -25.36 20.39
N GLU A 39 9.61 -24.92 19.66
CA GLU A 39 10.59 -23.95 20.18
C GLU A 39 9.95 -22.57 20.36
N CYS A 40 9.00 -22.20 19.48
CA CYS A 40 8.27 -20.93 19.57
C CYS A 40 7.23 -20.96 20.70
N TYR A 41 6.57 -22.11 20.92
CA TYR A 41 5.54 -22.27 21.94
C TYR A 41 6.05 -22.15 23.38
N GLN A 42 7.36 -22.29 23.60
CA GLN A 42 7.97 -22.07 24.91
C GLN A 42 7.75 -20.63 25.44
N CYS A 43 7.56 -19.64 24.56
CA CYS A 43 7.30 -18.25 24.91
C CYS A 43 5.94 -17.71 24.42
N HIS A 44 5.29 -18.39 23.48
CA HIS A 44 4.03 -17.95 22.85
C HIS A 44 2.87 -18.92 23.12
N ASP A 45 2.47 -19.01 24.39
CA ASP A 45 1.38 -19.88 24.87
C ASP A 45 0.02 -19.61 24.21
N ALA A 46 -0.32 -18.32 24.01
CA ALA A 46 -1.53 -17.93 23.32
C ALA A 46 -1.52 -18.39 21.85
N VAL A 47 -0.37 -18.29 21.17
CA VAL A 47 -0.22 -18.76 19.78
C VAL A 47 -0.30 -20.28 19.72
N GLN A 48 0.35 -20.99 20.65
CA GLN A 48 0.24 -22.45 20.76
C GLN A 48 -1.22 -22.89 20.86
N SER A 49 -1.97 -22.25 21.77
CA SER A 49 -3.38 -22.54 22.03
C SER A 49 -4.27 -22.35 20.79
N LEU A 50 -3.90 -21.40 19.93
CA LEU A 50 -4.62 -21.10 18.69
C LEU A 50 -4.14 -21.93 17.49
N HIS A 51 -2.86 -22.35 17.45
CA HIS A 51 -2.27 -23.02 16.29
C HIS A 51 -2.33 -24.55 16.39
N GLN A 52 -1.88 -25.15 17.49
CA GLN A 52 -1.55 -26.59 17.60
C GLN A 52 -2.73 -27.53 17.31
N GLY A 53 -3.98 -27.09 17.56
CA GLY A 53 -5.20 -27.86 17.27
C GLY A 53 -6.04 -27.32 16.11
N SER A 54 -5.56 -26.30 15.39
CA SER A 54 -6.32 -25.62 14.34
C SER A 54 -6.13 -26.27 12.97
N LYS A 55 -6.90 -25.80 11.98
CA LYS A 55 -6.69 -26.13 10.57
C LYS A 55 -5.35 -25.64 10.01
N HIS A 56 -4.68 -24.70 10.68
CA HIS A 56 -3.33 -24.26 10.36
C HIS A 56 -2.25 -24.96 11.19
N GLY A 57 -2.58 -25.98 12.00
CA GLY A 57 -1.61 -26.71 12.83
C GLY A 57 -0.45 -27.34 12.05
N GLY A 58 -0.64 -27.61 10.75
CA GLY A 58 0.41 -28.10 9.85
C GLY A 58 1.19 -27.01 9.09
N VAL A 59 0.82 -25.73 9.24
CA VAL A 59 1.47 -24.60 8.55
C VAL A 59 2.65 -24.12 9.41
N ASN A 60 3.86 -24.10 8.84
CA ASN A 60 5.05 -23.67 9.56
C ASN A 60 5.07 -22.15 9.79
N CYS A 61 5.66 -21.71 10.90
CA CYS A 61 5.82 -20.29 11.22
C CYS A 61 6.56 -19.52 10.11
N SER A 62 7.51 -20.16 9.43
CA SER A 62 8.28 -19.59 8.32
C SER A 62 7.43 -19.17 7.11
N SER A 63 6.19 -19.69 6.99
CA SER A 63 5.28 -19.28 5.91
C SER A 63 4.86 -17.81 6.01
N CYS A 64 4.86 -17.25 7.23
CA CYS A 64 4.46 -15.86 7.46
C CYS A 64 5.51 -15.06 8.23
N HIS A 65 6.43 -15.69 8.97
CA HIS A 65 7.42 -15.01 9.78
C HIS A 65 8.83 -15.15 9.22
N SER A 66 9.65 -14.11 9.38
CA SER A 66 11.05 -14.10 8.95
C SER A 66 11.99 -13.62 10.06
N GLY A 67 13.28 -13.94 9.92
CA GLY A 67 14.29 -13.60 10.94
C GLY A 67 14.20 -14.47 12.21
N LEU A 68 13.57 -15.64 12.10
CA LEU A 68 13.24 -16.51 13.24
C LEU A 68 14.50 -17.00 13.95
N ALA A 69 15.55 -17.37 13.20
CA ALA A 69 16.80 -17.85 13.78
C ALA A 69 17.57 -16.77 14.57
N ALA A 70 17.42 -15.50 14.20
CA ALA A 70 17.99 -14.38 14.96
C ALA A 70 17.19 -14.15 16.23
N HIS A 71 15.86 -14.14 16.12
CA HIS A 71 14.95 -13.97 17.26
C HIS A 71 15.10 -15.05 18.34
N LEU A 72 15.26 -16.33 17.94
CA LEU A 72 15.49 -17.43 18.89
C LEU A 72 16.80 -17.29 19.67
N LYS A 73 17.80 -16.61 19.11
CA LYS A 73 19.09 -16.36 19.78
C LYS A 73 19.05 -15.13 20.69
N ASP A 74 18.32 -14.10 20.29
CA ASP A 74 18.17 -12.86 21.04
C ASP A 74 16.78 -12.26 20.80
N GLN A 75 16.02 -12.10 21.88
CA GLN A 75 14.63 -11.63 21.87
C GLN A 75 14.52 -10.09 21.98
N SER A 76 15.60 -9.37 21.65
CA SER A 76 15.60 -7.91 21.67
C SER A 76 14.69 -7.30 20.60
N PRO A 77 14.24 -6.03 20.76
CA PRO A 77 13.46 -5.33 19.74
C PRO A 77 14.16 -5.24 18.38
N ALA A 78 15.50 -5.27 18.34
CA ALA A 78 16.27 -5.26 17.11
C ALA A 78 16.13 -6.58 16.31
N ASN A 79 15.86 -7.68 17.01
CA ASN A 79 15.64 -9.01 16.45
C ASN A 79 14.16 -9.41 16.49
N ARG A 80 13.25 -8.43 16.45
CA ARG A 80 11.82 -8.67 16.28
C ARG A 80 11.58 -9.38 14.94
N PRO A 81 10.88 -10.53 14.90
CA PRO A 81 10.59 -11.22 13.65
C PRO A 81 9.80 -10.34 12.69
N GLY A 82 10.11 -10.45 11.40
CA GLY A 82 9.24 -9.91 10.36
C GLY A 82 7.94 -10.73 10.29
N THR A 83 6.83 -10.08 9.95
CA THR A 83 5.55 -10.76 9.68
C THR A 83 5.05 -10.32 8.32
N ASN A 84 4.80 -11.29 7.44
CA ASN A 84 4.23 -11.05 6.13
C ASN A 84 2.71 -10.88 6.25
N LEU A 85 2.24 -9.66 6.00
CA LEU A 85 0.82 -9.27 6.06
C LEU A 85 0.18 -9.19 4.67
N SER A 86 0.92 -9.56 3.62
CA SER A 86 0.43 -9.51 2.24
C SER A 86 -0.60 -10.61 1.98
N TRP A 87 -1.53 -10.34 1.06
CA TRP A 87 -2.54 -11.32 0.69
C TRP A 87 -1.94 -12.58 0.05
N GLU A 88 -0.79 -12.44 -0.62
CA GLU A 88 -0.06 -13.55 -1.25
C GLU A 88 0.43 -14.59 -0.24
N ALA A 89 0.69 -14.19 1.01
CA ALA A 89 1.05 -15.13 2.09
C ALA A 89 -0.01 -16.22 2.24
N CYS A 90 -1.28 -15.81 2.22
CA CYS A 90 -2.43 -16.73 2.25
C CYS A 90 -2.67 -17.36 0.86
N GLY A 91 -2.51 -16.56 -0.20
CA GLY A 91 -2.74 -16.97 -1.59
C GLY A 91 -1.83 -18.11 -2.08
N ALA A 92 -0.68 -18.32 -1.45
CA ALA A 92 0.21 -19.46 -1.73
C ALA A 92 -0.52 -20.81 -1.62
N CYS A 93 -1.39 -20.95 -0.61
CA CYS A 93 -2.19 -22.16 -0.35
C CYS A 93 -3.67 -21.99 -0.74
N HIS A 94 -4.21 -20.76 -0.70
CA HIS A 94 -5.62 -20.43 -0.91
C HIS A 94 -5.85 -19.65 -2.21
N LYS A 95 -5.44 -20.26 -3.33
CA LYS A 95 -5.41 -19.60 -4.64
C LYS A 95 -6.78 -19.10 -5.10
N GLU A 96 -7.82 -19.92 -4.95
CA GLU A 96 -9.18 -19.58 -5.41
C GLU A 96 -9.77 -18.40 -4.62
N GLN A 97 -9.59 -18.41 -3.29
CA GLN A 97 -10.06 -17.34 -2.42
C GLN A 97 -9.28 -16.05 -2.67
N HIS A 98 -7.97 -16.14 -2.86
CA HIS A 98 -7.12 -15.00 -3.19
C HIS A 98 -7.46 -14.40 -4.56
N GLN A 99 -7.67 -15.23 -5.57
CA GLN A 99 -8.00 -14.78 -6.92
C GLN A 99 -9.37 -14.11 -6.93
N SER A 100 -10.41 -14.77 -6.41
CA SER A 100 -11.77 -14.21 -6.37
C SER A 100 -11.86 -12.91 -5.56
N PHE A 101 -11.10 -12.77 -4.47
CA PHE A 101 -11.02 -11.52 -3.71
C PHE A 101 -10.44 -10.36 -4.55
N ASN A 102 -9.45 -10.65 -5.40
CA ASN A 102 -8.76 -9.65 -6.21
C ASN A 102 -9.47 -9.32 -7.53
N GLU A 103 -10.60 -9.95 -7.84
CA GLU A 103 -11.39 -9.63 -9.02
C GLU A 103 -12.04 -8.24 -8.91
N THR A 104 -11.91 -7.46 -9.99
CA THR A 104 -12.52 -6.13 -10.07
C THR A 104 -13.88 -6.23 -10.75
N SER A 105 -14.91 -5.73 -10.08
CA SER A 105 -16.27 -5.73 -10.59
C SER A 105 -16.55 -4.44 -11.36
N TYR A 106 -16.45 -4.51 -12.69
CA TYR A 106 -16.52 -3.33 -13.55
C TYR A 106 -17.90 -2.67 -13.64
N HIS A 107 -18.97 -3.31 -13.13
CA HIS A 107 -20.29 -2.67 -13.02
C HIS A 107 -20.33 -1.55 -11.96
N ARG A 108 -19.29 -1.44 -11.10
CA ARG A 108 -19.10 -0.33 -10.16
C ARG A 108 -17.83 0.42 -10.53
N PRO A 109 -17.94 1.44 -11.39
CA PRO A 109 -16.78 2.18 -11.87
C PRO A 109 -16.08 2.93 -10.74
N ALA A 110 -14.80 3.21 -10.92
CA ALA A 110 -14.06 4.09 -10.03
C ALA A 110 -14.56 5.53 -10.13
N ARG A 111 -14.41 6.30 -9.05
CA ARG A 111 -14.62 7.76 -9.03
C ARG A 111 -16.02 8.20 -9.49
N ASP A 112 -17.04 7.35 -9.29
CA ASP A 112 -18.44 7.67 -9.57
C ASP A 112 -19.06 8.48 -8.43
N GLU A 113 -19.05 9.81 -8.57
CA GLU A 113 -19.41 10.75 -7.51
C GLU A 113 -20.87 10.64 -7.07
N LYS A 114 -21.12 10.49 -5.76
CA LYS A 114 -22.49 10.35 -5.24
C LYS A 114 -23.35 11.59 -5.46
N SER A 115 -22.72 12.76 -5.64
CA SER A 115 -23.41 14.03 -5.90
C SER A 115 -23.89 14.26 -7.33
N GLN A 116 -23.61 13.33 -8.25
CA GLN A 116 -24.22 13.35 -9.58
C GLN A 116 -25.75 13.24 -9.51
N LEU A 117 -26.44 13.83 -10.49
CA LEU A 117 -27.91 13.84 -10.58
C LEU A 117 -28.54 12.44 -10.56
N THR A 118 -27.82 11.45 -11.06
CA THR A 118 -28.26 10.04 -11.17
C THR A 118 -27.86 9.18 -9.98
N ASN A 119 -27.17 9.73 -8.99
CA ASN A 119 -26.61 8.98 -7.88
C ASN A 119 -27.34 9.22 -6.55
N ARG A 120 -26.83 8.59 -5.49
CA ARG A 120 -27.51 8.46 -4.20
C ARG A 120 -27.67 9.76 -3.42
N ALA A 121 -26.92 10.80 -3.74
CA ALA A 121 -26.93 12.06 -3.01
C ALA A 121 -26.89 13.26 -3.98
N PRO A 122 -27.86 13.39 -4.89
CA PRO A 122 -27.74 14.30 -6.02
C PRO A 122 -27.66 15.77 -5.59
N ASN A 123 -26.82 16.53 -6.29
CA ASN A 123 -26.80 17.99 -6.16
C ASN A 123 -28.10 18.64 -6.67
N PRO A 124 -28.48 19.82 -6.13
CA PRO A 124 -27.72 20.68 -5.21
C PRO A 124 -27.87 20.34 -3.73
N TYR A 125 -28.64 19.31 -3.36
CA TYR A 125 -28.96 19.04 -1.96
C TYR A 125 -27.76 18.55 -1.16
N TRP A 126 -26.93 17.67 -1.72
CA TRP A 126 -25.75 17.16 -0.99
C TRP A 126 -24.76 18.25 -0.60
N ASP A 127 -24.34 19.08 -1.55
CA ASP A 127 -23.38 20.15 -1.26
C ASP A 127 -23.94 21.20 -0.29
N LYS A 128 -25.26 21.48 -0.34
CA LYS A 128 -25.91 22.36 0.64
C LYS A 128 -26.02 21.71 2.03
N LEU A 129 -26.43 20.45 2.11
CA LEU A 129 -26.66 19.74 3.37
C LEU A 129 -25.36 19.42 4.10
N MET A 130 -24.29 19.14 3.36
CA MET A 130 -22.97 18.80 3.90
C MET A 130 -22.00 19.99 3.88
N ALA A 131 -22.49 21.21 3.65
CA ALA A 131 -21.68 22.41 3.57
C ALA A 131 -20.76 22.54 4.80
N GLY A 132 -19.46 22.70 4.55
CA GLY A 132 -18.43 22.75 5.60
C GLY A 132 -17.80 21.40 5.96
N HIS A 133 -18.34 20.28 5.47
CA HIS A 133 -17.75 18.96 5.67
C HIS A 133 -16.84 18.56 4.50
N GLY A 134 -15.71 17.87 4.77
CA GLY A 134 -14.76 17.46 3.73
C GLY A 134 -15.34 16.54 2.64
N PHE A 135 -16.49 15.92 2.90
CA PHE A 135 -17.18 15.07 1.91
C PHE A 135 -17.79 15.86 0.74
N THR A 136 -17.87 17.19 0.82
CA THR A 136 -18.24 18.03 -0.33
C THR A 136 -17.08 18.21 -1.32
N LYS A 137 -15.88 17.72 -1.01
CA LYS A 137 -14.76 17.73 -1.95
C LYS A 137 -14.83 16.57 -2.93
N GLU A 138 -15.11 15.38 -2.41
CA GLU A 138 -15.41 14.20 -3.19
C GLU A 138 -16.05 13.16 -2.27
N HIS A 139 -17.09 12.46 -2.74
CA HIS A 139 -17.70 11.32 -2.10
C HIS A 139 -18.20 10.28 -3.13
N ALA A 140 -17.26 9.64 -3.83
CA ALA A 140 -17.59 8.57 -4.76
C ALA A 140 -18.30 7.36 -4.12
N LEU A 141 -19.08 6.65 -4.95
CA LEU A 141 -19.61 5.32 -4.69
C LEU A 141 -18.47 4.32 -4.46
N THR A 142 -18.80 3.23 -3.77
CA THR A 142 -17.84 2.16 -3.50
C THR A 142 -17.63 1.27 -4.72
N ARG A 143 -16.38 0.80 -4.89
CA ARG A 143 -16.00 -0.24 -5.85
C ARG A 143 -15.40 -1.46 -5.15
N SER A 144 -14.80 -2.39 -5.90
CA SER A 144 -14.20 -3.62 -5.37
C SER A 144 -13.19 -3.36 -4.24
N HIS A 145 -13.13 -4.29 -3.27
CA HIS A 145 -12.31 -4.17 -2.06
C HIS A 145 -10.81 -4.05 -2.32
N ASN A 146 -10.30 -4.69 -3.36
CA ASN A 146 -8.90 -4.62 -3.79
C ASN A 146 -8.40 -3.20 -4.14
N TRP A 147 -9.28 -2.20 -4.15
CA TRP A 147 -8.95 -0.79 -4.35
C TRP A 147 -9.03 0.08 -3.11
N MET A 148 -9.47 -0.46 -1.96
CA MET A 148 -9.88 0.37 -0.82
C MET A 148 -8.77 1.30 -0.30
N LEU A 149 -7.53 0.81 -0.23
CA LEU A 149 -6.40 1.61 0.26
C LEU A 149 -5.98 2.66 -0.76
N VAL A 150 -5.88 2.27 -2.04
CA VAL A 150 -5.60 3.19 -3.15
C VAL A 150 -6.61 4.32 -3.19
N ASP A 151 -7.91 3.99 -3.14
CA ASP A 151 -9.00 4.97 -3.15
C ASP A 151 -8.95 5.88 -1.93
N GLN A 152 -8.65 5.34 -0.75
CA GLN A 152 -8.47 6.17 0.45
C GLN A 152 -7.34 7.19 0.28
N PHE A 153 -6.28 6.85 -0.44
CA PHE A 153 -5.13 7.73 -0.64
C PHE A 153 -5.40 8.81 -1.70
N VAL A 154 -6.05 8.47 -2.80
CA VAL A 154 -6.24 9.39 -3.94
C VAL A 154 -7.51 10.23 -3.89
N VAL A 155 -8.47 9.89 -3.03
CA VAL A 155 -9.71 10.65 -2.93
C VAL A 155 -9.44 12.07 -2.45
N ASP A 156 -10.03 13.07 -3.11
CA ASP A 156 -9.66 14.48 -3.01
C ASP A 156 -9.92 15.05 -1.60
N ARG A 157 -10.77 14.39 -0.81
CA ARG A 157 -11.03 14.75 0.59
C ARG A 157 -9.98 14.27 1.60
N ALA A 158 -9.09 13.34 1.22
CA ALA A 158 -8.26 12.62 2.19
C ALA A 158 -6.91 13.28 2.46
N PHE A 159 -6.03 13.30 1.45
CA PHE A 159 -4.63 13.75 1.57
C PHE A 159 -4.36 15.04 0.79
N GLY A 160 -5.39 15.83 0.50
CA GLY A 160 -5.26 17.11 -0.18
C GLY A 160 -4.67 17.02 -1.58
N GLY A 161 -4.80 15.86 -2.24
CA GLY A 161 -4.18 15.60 -3.54
C GLY A 161 -2.68 15.26 -3.48
N ARG A 162 -2.09 15.02 -2.31
CA ARG A 162 -0.68 14.62 -2.15
C ARG A 162 -0.33 13.35 -2.92
N PHE A 163 -1.14 12.30 -2.74
CA PHE A 163 -0.93 11.00 -3.37
C PHE A 163 -1.70 10.94 -4.68
N GLN A 164 -0.99 10.70 -5.77
CA GLN A 164 -1.56 10.68 -7.12
C GLN A 164 -1.21 9.38 -7.84
N PRO A 165 -2.07 8.89 -8.74
CA PRO A 165 -1.71 7.77 -9.59
C PRO A 165 -0.55 8.13 -10.53
N LYS A 166 0.43 7.23 -10.65
CA LYS A 166 1.60 7.41 -11.53
C LYS A 166 1.21 7.63 -13.00
N ASN A 167 0.15 6.95 -13.44
CA ASN A 167 -0.35 6.99 -14.83
C ASN A 167 -1.58 7.91 -14.99
N GLY A 168 -1.79 8.86 -14.06
CA GLY A 168 -2.98 9.71 -14.05
C GLY A 168 -4.27 8.88 -14.03
N TRP A 169 -5.29 9.31 -14.77
CA TRP A 169 -6.61 8.65 -14.80
C TRP A 169 -6.60 7.21 -15.32
N LEU A 170 -5.54 6.75 -15.99
CA LEU A 170 -5.47 5.38 -16.51
C LEU A 170 -5.50 4.30 -15.41
N TYR A 171 -5.16 4.66 -14.16
CA TYR A 171 -5.21 3.72 -13.03
C TYR A 171 -6.59 3.10 -12.81
N VAL A 172 -7.67 3.77 -13.22
CA VAL A 172 -9.04 3.23 -13.08
C VAL A 172 -9.30 2.02 -13.98
N ALA A 173 -8.50 1.85 -15.03
CA ALA A 173 -8.56 0.74 -15.97
C ALA A 173 -7.46 -0.31 -15.72
N GLU A 174 -6.55 -0.08 -14.75
CA GLU A 174 -5.54 -1.07 -14.39
C GLU A 174 -6.16 -2.28 -13.67
N PRO A 175 -5.54 -3.47 -13.73
CA PRO A 175 -5.94 -4.58 -12.87
C PRO A 175 -5.71 -4.22 -11.41
N GLY A 176 -6.68 -4.52 -10.55
CA GLY A 176 -6.57 -4.35 -9.10
C GLY A 176 -5.71 -5.43 -8.43
N GLY A 177 -5.49 -5.28 -7.12
CA GLY A 177 -4.77 -6.27 -6.32
C GLY A 177 -3.26 -6.06 -6.19
N LYS A 178 -2.69 -4.97 -6.73
CA LYS A 178 -1.30 -4.58 -6.45
C LYS A 178 -1.23 -3.75 -5.16
N LYS A 179 -0.01 -3.56 -4.63
CA LYS A 179 0.24 -2.67 -3.49
C LYS A 179 -0.08 -1.23 -3.85
N ALA A 180 -0.53 -0.43 -2.88
CA ALA A 180 -0.93 0.94 -3.12
C ALA A 180 0.17 1.78 -3.79
N TRP A 181 1.42 1.67 -3.32
CA TRP A 181 2.56 2.41 -3.87
C TRP A 181 3.05 1.90 -5.23
N ASP A 182 2.53 0.77 -5.73
CA ASP A 182 2.76 0.36 -7.11
C ASP A 182 1.96 1.23 -8.09
N TYR A 183 0.75 1.65 -7.69
CA TYR A 183 -0.08 2.58 -8.47
C TYR A 183 0.26 4.04 -8.22
N LEU A 184 0.70 4.38 -7.00
CA LEU A 184 0.70 5.76 -6.51
C LEU A 184 2.10 6.35 -6.35
N VAL A 185 2.18 7.67 -6.44
CA VAL A 185 3.35 8.46 -6.11
C VAL A 185 2.99 9.51 -5.06
N ASP A 186 3.87 9.71 -4.08
CA ASP A 186 3.84 10.89 -3.21
C ASP A 186 4.50 12.05 -3.93
N THR A 187 3.71 13.07 -4.24
CA THR A 187 4.20 14.23 -4.99
C THR A 187 5.06 15.18 -4.14
N ILE A 188 5.10 14.98 -2.81
CA ILE A 188 5.81 15.84 -1.86
C ILE A 188 6.58 14.99 -0.82
N PRO A 189 7.52 14.13 -1.27
CA PRO A 189 8.16 13.14 -0.40
C PRO A 189 9.02 13.78 0.70
N GLY A 190 9.53 15.00 0.50
CA GLY A 190 10.37 15.71 1.47
C GLY A 190 9.63 16.34 2.66
N SER A 191 8.30 16.21 2.74
CA SER A 191 7.49 16.76 3.82
C SER A 191 6.39 15.79 4.25
N ASN A 192 6.08 15.72 5.54
CA ASN A 192 4.95 14.97 6.09
C ASN A 192 3.73 15.86 6.42
N GLU A 193 3.70 17.09 5.92
CA GLU A 193 2.60 18.02 6.16
C GLU A 193 1.27 17.51 5.55
N GLN A 194 0.21 17.51 6.36
CA GLN A 194 -1.14 17.08 5.96
C GLN A 194 -2.01 18.32 5.72
N LYS A 195 -2.12 18.76 4.46
CA LYS A 195 -2.93 19.92 4.05
C LYS A 195 -3.49 19.75 2.63
N ALA A 196 -4.34 20.68 2.20
CA ALA A 196 -4.75 20.78 0.80
C ALA A 196 -3.58 21.29 -0.06
N PHE A 197 -3.18 20.51 -1.06
CA PHE A 197 -2.14 20.87 -2.03
C PHE A 197 -2.71 21.24 -3.39
N ILE A 198 -3.91 20.74 -3.73
CA ILE A 198 -4.64 21.12 -4.94
C ILE A 198 -5.93 21.88 -4.59
N PRO A 199 -6.43 22.76 -5.47
CA PRO A 199 -7.74 23.39 -5.30
C PRO A 199 -8.85 22.34 -5.15
N GLN A 200 -9.90 22.69 -4.41
CA GLN A 200 -11.05 21.81 -4.17
C GLN A 200 -10.73 20.44 -3.53
N SER A 201 -9.64 20.35 -2.78
CA SER A 201 -9.32 19.18 -1.95
C SER A 201 -9.48 19.46 -0.45
N ALA A 202 -9.36 18.42 0.37
CA ALA A 202 -9.30 18.50 1.83
C ALA A 202 -8.27 17.52 2.40
N ALA A 203 -7.90 17.75 3.66
CA ALA A 203 -6.93 16.97 4.41
C ALA A 203 -7.60 16.19 5.56
N ALA A 204 -8.70 15.49 5.27
CA ALA A 204 -9.55 14.87 6.29
C ALA A 204 -9.06 13.50 6.77
N ALA A 205 -8.09 12.87 6.09
CA ALA A 205 -7.55 11.59 6.52
C ALA A 205 -6.82 11.73 7.86
N ASN A 206 -6.97 10.72 8.71
CA ASN A 206 -6.26 10.58 9.98
C ASN A 206 -5.91 9.09 10.18
N PRO A 207 -5.06 8.74 11.18
CA PRO A 207 -4.62 7.37 11.36
C PRO A 207 -5.73 6.33 11.56
N VAL A 208 -6.86 6.72 12.15
CA VAL A 208 -8.00 5.83 12.38
C VAL A 208 -8.64 5.40 11.05
N CYS A 209 -8.63 6.25 10.03
CA CYS A 209 -9.19 5.93 8.72
C CYS A 209 -8.59 4.66 8.11
N LEU A 210 -7.30 4.40 8.36
CA LEU A 210 -6.55 3.29 7.79
C LEU A 210 -6.88 1.94 8.42
N GLN A 211 -7.41 1.92 9.64
CA GLN A 211 -7.85 0.69 10.32
C GLN A 211 -8.94 -0.05 9.54
N CYS A 212 -9.75 0.69 8.75
CA CYS A 212 -10.78 0.13 7.87
C CYS A 212 -10.32 -0.01 6.41
N LYS A 213 -9.01 0.04 6.14
CA LYS A 213 -8.43 -0.03 4.79
C LYS A 213 -7.29 -1.04 4.71
N THR A 214 -6.53 -1.17 5.78
CA THR A 214 -5.42 -2.11 5.89
C THR A 214 -5.15 -2.40 7.38
N GLN A 215 -4.53 -3.55 7.61
CA GLN A 215 -4.04 -3.99 8.92
C GLN A 215 -2.53 -4.30 8.84
N ASP A 216 -1.82 -3.74 7.87
CA ASP A 216 -0.36 -3.79 7.77
C ASP A 216 0.32 -3.27 9.06
N GLN A 217 -0.32 -2.31 9.73
CA GLN A 217 0.11 -1.77 11.02
C GLN A 217 -0.36 -2.57 12.24
N ILE A 218 -0.95 -3.77 12.12
CA ILE A 218 -1.60 -4.48 13.24
C ILE A 218 -0.68 -4.73 14.44
N LEU A 219 0.61 -4.99 14.19
CA LEU A 219 1.59 -5.21 15.23
C LEU A 219 2.25 -3.92 15.74
N ASP A 220 1.92 -2.78 15.12
CA ASP A 220 2.51 -1.46 15.35
C ASP A 220 1.47 -0.44 15.84
N TRP A 221 0.24 -0.88 16.08
CA TRP A 221 -0.92 -0.08 16.51
C TRP A 221 -1.54 -0.69 17.77
N ALA A 222 -1.55 0.05 18.88
CA ALA A 222 -2.20 -0.40 20.11
C ALA A 222 -3.74 -0.47 19.95
N TYR A 223 -4.40 -1.27 20.78
CA TYR A 223 -5.87 -1.35 20.78
C TYR A 223 -6.50 0.06 20.88
N LEU A 224 -7.50 0.32 20.04
CA LEU A 224 -8.13 1.65 19.83
C LEU A 224 -7.20 2.78 19.34
N GLY A 225 -5.89 2.56 19.23
CA GLY A 225 -4.90 3.55 18.81
C GLY A 225 -4.45 4.50 19.91
N ASP A 226 -4.53 4.07 21.18
CA ASP A 226 -3.95 4.84 22.28
C ASP A 226 -2.42 4.93 22.12
N PRO A 227 -1.80 6.07 22.47
CA PRO A 227 -0.34 6.16 22.52
C PRO A 227 0.22 5.15 23.52
N ASP A 228 1.12 4.29 23.05
CA ASP A 228 1.79 3.26 23.85
C ASP A 228 3.26 3.14 23.44
N LYS A 229 4.15 2.79 24.37
CA LYS A 229 5.59 2.69 24.09
C LYS A 229 5.93 1.55 23.12
N GLY A 230 5.10 0.51 23.07
CA GLY A 230 5.23 -0.61 22.13
C GLY A 230 4.57 -0.37 20.77
N ALA A 231 3.79 0.71 20.62
CA ALA A 231 3.12 1.04 19.36
C ALA A 231 3.89 2.13 18.60
N LYS A 232 4.22 1.86 17.34
CA LYS A 232 4.81 2.86 16.44
C LYS A 232 3.78 3.91 16.01
N TRP A 233 2.51 3.50 15.91
CA TRP A 233 1.42 4.31 15.39
C TRP A 233 0.27 4.41 16.40
N SER A 234 -0.38 5.58 16.41
CA SER A 234 -1.53 5.89 17.27
C SER A 234 -2.48 6.87 16.57
N ARG A 235 -3.61 7.21 17.20
CA ARG A 235 -4.55 8.20 16.68
C ARG A 235 -3.93 9.58 16.46
N THR A 236 -2.82 9.90 17.14
CA THR A 236 -2.12 11.19 17.06
C THR A 236 -0.91 11.15 16.13
N SER A 237 -0.62 10.02 15.48
CA SER A 237 0.49 9.91 14.53
C SER A 237 0.27 10.81 13.31
N ASN A 238 1.37 11.21 12.68
CA ASN A 238 1.31 11.83 11.36
C ASN A 238 0.76 10.81 10.35
N VAL A 239 -0.40 11.12 9.77
CA VAL A 239 -1.09 10.20 8.85
C VAL A 239 -0.35 10.01 7.52
N VAL A 240 0.45 10.98 7.07
CA VAL A 240 1.27 10.84 5.85
C VAL A 240 2.35 9.79 6.08
N ASP A 241 3.03 9.85 7.22
CA ASP A 241 4.06 8.88 7.57
C ASP A 241 3.48 7.48 7.77
N LEU A 242 2.29 7.38 8.39
CA LEU A 242 1.57 6.12 8.47
C LEU A 242 1.15 5.61 7.09
N ALA A 243 0.60 6.46 6.22
CA ALA A 243 0.22 6.05 4.86
C ALA A 243 1.40 5.46 4.09
N ARG A 244 2.57 6.13 4.13
CA ARG A 244 3.82 5.65 3.50
C ARG A 244 4.29 4.29 4.01
N ALA A 245 3.92 3.92 5.24
CA ALA A 245 4.31 2.66 5.84
C ALA A 245 3.38 1.48 5.49
N ASN A 246 2.21 1.73 4.89
CA ASN A 246 1.22 0.70 4.56
C ASN A 246 1.09 0.50 3.04
N ASN A 247 0.77 -0.72 2.63
CA ASN A 247 0.72 -1.14 1.22
C ASN A 247 -0.60 -1.78 0.81
#